data_AF-V4NHA8-F1
#
_entry.id   AF-V4NHA8-F1
#
_cell.length_a   1.000
_cell.length_b   1.000
_cell.length_c   1.000
_cell.angle_alpha   90.00
_cell.angle_beta   90.00
_cell.angle_gamma   90.00
#
_symmetry.space_group_name_H-M   'P 1'
#
loop_
_entity.id
_entity.type
_entity.pdbx_description
1 polymer ?
#
loop_
_entity_poly.entity_id
_entity_poly.type
_entity_poly.pdbx_seq_one_letter_code
_entity_poly.pdbx_strand_id
1 'polypeptide(L)'
;MNTTQATTIISDPRRQAALLYWQGFSVRQIAETLNLKGPTVQSWKLRDKWDDIAPISRVEQSMEARLIQLIMKDVKEGKDFKEIDLLGRQIERLARVNRYSATGNEADLNPNVANRNKGERKPAERNVFSEAAVEKLQSIFTETTFEYQMGWYRAGLQHR
;
A
#
# COMPACT_ATOMS: atom_id res chain seq x y z
N MET A 1 -12.74 -48.77 14.12
CA MET A 1 -12.44 -47.54 14.89
C MET A 1 -12.72 -46.37 13.96
N ASN A 2 -13.84 -45.66 14.19
CA ASN A 2 -14.18 -44.50 13.37
C ASN A 2 -13.38 -43.31 13.91
N THR A 3 -12.38 -42.88 13.16
CA THR A 3 -11.67 -41.63 13.42
C THR A 3 -12.65 -40.49 13.20
N THR A 4 -13.28 -40.02 14.28
CA THR A 4 -14.06 -38.78 14.28
C THR A 4 -13.12 -37.67 13.84
N GLN A 5 -13.23 -37.23 12.58
CA GLN A 5 -12.56 -36.02 12.14
C GLN A 5 -13.16 -34.88 12.97
N ALA A 6 -12.36 -34.35 13.89
CA ALA A 6 -12.62 -33.06 14.51
C ALA A 6 -12.52 -32.01 13.41
N THR A 7 -13.64 -31.70 12.77
CA THR A 7 -13.71 -30.69 11.72
C THR A 7 -14.89 -29.78 12.00
N THR A 8 -14.56 -28.49 12.01
CA THR A 8 -15.42 -27.32 11.76
C THR A 8 -16.46 -26.95 12.82
N ILE A 9 -15.96 -26.48 13.97
CA ILE A 9 -16.69 -25.45 14.72
C ILE A 9 -16.46 -24.13 13.97
N ILE A 10 -17.56 -23.54 13.47
CA ILE A 10 -17.70 -22.34 12.63
C ILE A 10 -17.61 -22.58 11.10
N SER A 11 -18.53 -23.40 10.57
CA SER A 11 -19.03 -23.24 9.19
C SER A 11 -20.32 -22.45 9.26
N ASP A 12 -20.27 -21.12 9.42
CA ASP A 12 -21.47 -20.28 9.29
C ASP A 12 -21.93 -20.32 7.82
N PRO A 13 -23.06 -20.98 7.50
CA PRO A 13 -23.52 -21.15 6.13
C PRO A 13 -23.84 -19.80 5.47
N ARG A 14 -24.21 -18.77 6.26
CA ARG A 14 -24.46 -17.43 5.75
C ARG A 14 -23.17 -16.75 5.27
N ARG A 15 -22.10 -16.86 6.06
CA ARG A 15 -20.77 -16.35 5.68
C ARG A 15 -20.21 -17.09 4.47
N GLN A 16 -20.37 -18.41 4.42
CA GLN A 16 -19.94 -19.22 3.28
C GLN A 16 -20.70 -18.84 2.01
N ALA A 17 -22.00 -18.59 2.11
CA ALA A 17 -22.80 -18.11 1.00
C ALA A 17 -22.33 -16.74 0.47
N ALA A 18 -21.99 -15.80 1.36
CA ALA A 18 -21.45 -14.50 0.98
C ALA A 18 -20.11 -14.62 0.23
N LEU A 19 -19.20 -15.49 0.70
CA LEU A 19 -17.92 -15.75 0.04
C LEU A 19 -18.10 -16.34 -1.36
N LEU A 20 -18.99 -17.31 -1.53
CA LEU A 20 -19.30 -17.89 -2.84
C LEU A 20 -19.91 -16.84 -3.78
N TYR A 21 -20.78 -15.97 -3.26
CA TYR A 21 -21.34 -14.88 -4.04
C TYR A 21 -20.26 -13.94 -4.59
N TRP A 22 -19.30 -13.53 -3.75
CA TRP A 22 -18.20 -12.67 -4.19
C TRP A 22 -17.19 -13.36 -5.10
N GLN A 23 -17.18 -14.69 -5.16
CA GLN A 23 -16.44 -15.47 -6.15
C GLN A 23 -17.16 -15.55 -7.52
N GLY A 24 -18.38 -15.01 -7.63
CA GLY A 24 -19.15 -14.95 -8.87
C GLY A 24 -20.21 -16.05 -9.02
N PHE A 25 -20.46 -16.85 -7.98
CA PHE A 25 -21.55 -17.83 -8.02
C PHE A 25 -22.91 -17.14 -7.94
N SER A 26 -23.85 -17.61 -8.75
CA SER A 26 -25.25 -17.17 -8.66
C SER A 26 -25.92 -17.66 -7.37
N VAL A 27 -26.97 -16.96 -6.91
CA VAL A 27 -27.77 -17.35 -5.74
C VAL A 27 -28.29 -18.79 -5.85
N ARG A 28 -28.65 -19.23 -7.06
CA ARG A 28 -29.07 -20.60 -7.33
C ARG A 28 -27.94 -21.61 -7.08
N GLN A 29 -26.76 -21.38 -7.67
CA GLN A 29 -25.61 -22.26 -7.49
C GLN A 29 -25.17 -22.32 -6.03
N ILE A 30 -25.23 -21.21 -5.30
CA ILE A 30 -24.91 -21.16 -3.86
C ILE A 30 -25.90 -22.00 -3.07
N ALA A 31 -27.20 -21.86 -3.34
CA ALA A 31 -28.24 -22.64 -2.69
C ALA A 31 -28.04 -24.14 -2.92
N GLU A 32 -27.73 -24.55 -4.15
CA GLU A 32 -27.41 -25.94 -4.50
C GLU A 32 -26.12 -26.42 -3.78
N THR A 33 -25.05 -25.62 -3.78
CA THR A 33 -23.74 -25.96 -3.18
C THR A 33 -23.81 -26.15 -1.67
N LEU A 34 -24.59 -25.31 -0.98
CA LEU A 34 -24.73 -25.33 0.48
C LEU A 34 -25.93 -26.15 0.95
N ASN A 35 -26.67 -26.78 0.03
CA ASN A 35 -27.92 -27.50 0.31
C ASN A 35 -28.94 -26.64 1.10
N LEU A 36 -29.13 -25.39 0.64
CA LEU A 36 -30.04 -24.40 1.22
C LEU A 36 -31.17 -24.07 0.26
N LYS A 37 -32.24 -23.45 0.78
CA LYS A 37 -33.32 -22.91 -0.05
C LYS A 37 -32.88 -21.60 -0.71
N GLY A 38 -33.16 -21.43 -2.00
CA GLY A 38 -32.86 -20.20 -2.75
C GLY A 38 -33.34 -18.90 -2.08
N PRO A 39 -34.60 -18.82 -1.58
CA PRO A 39 -35.09 -17.65 -0.86
C PRO A 39 -34.29 -17.30 0.40
N THR A 40 -33.68 -18.29 1.07
CA THR A 40 -32.83 -18.06 2.24
C THR A 40 -31.57 -17.29 1.85
N VAL A 41 -30.88 -17.75 0.81
CA VAL A 41 -29.66 -17.08 0.30
C VAL A 41 -29.99 -15.69 -0.24
N GLN A 42 -31.11 -15.56 -0.98
CA GLN A 42 -31.59 -14.26 -1.48
C GLN A 42 -31.86 -13.27 -0.34
N SER A 43 -32.51 -13.73 0.74
CA SER A 43 -32.79 -12.91 1.92
C SER A 43 -31.52 -12.42 2.61
N TRP A 44 -30.51 -13.28 2.74
CA TRP A 44 -29.20 -12.88 3.29
C TRP A 44 -28.49 -11.86 2.41
N LYS A 45 -28.44 -12.11 1.09
CA LYS A 45 -27.86 -11.19 0.12
C LYS A 45 -28.45 -9.78 0.25
N LEU A 46 -29.77 -9.68 0.34
CA LEU A 46 -30.48 -8.40 0.46
C LEU A 46 -30.26 -7.75 1.83
N ARG A 47 -30.35 -8.52 2.92
CA ARG A 47 -30.22 -7.98 4.28
C ARG A 47 -28.82 -7.44 4.56
N ASP A 48 -27.80 -8.16 4.12
CA ASP A 48 -26.39 -7.78 4.33
C ASP A 48 -25.83 -6.96 3.18
N LYS A 49 -26.65 -6.65 2.17
CA LYS A 49 -26.28 -5.80 1.03
C LYS A 49 -24.98 -6.24 0.38
N TRP A 50 -24.87 -7.52 0.03
CA TRP A 50 -23.60 -8.10 -0.47
C TRP A 50 -23.02 -7.37 -1.69
N ASP A 51 -23.88 -6.74 -2.50
CA ASP A 51 -23.49 -5.94 -3.67
C ASP A 51 -22.79 -4.64 -3.28
N ASP A 52 -23.21 -4.02 -2.17
CA ASP A 52 -22.72 -2.71 -1.71
C ASP A 52 -21.40 -2.82 -0.92
N ILE A 53 -21.02 -4.03 -0.50
CA ILE A 53 -19.78 -4.24 0.27
C ILE A 53 -18.58 -4.01 -0.65
N ALA A 54 -17.71 -3.06 -0.29
CA ALA A 54 -16.52 -2.73 -1.05
C ALA A 54 -15.58 -3.96 -1.19
N PRO A 55 -14.93 -4.19 -2.34
CA PRO A 55 -14.04 -5.32 -2.54
C PRO A 55 -12.95 -5.47 -1.48
N ILE A 56 -12.35 -4.36 -1.03
CA ILE A 56 -11.34 -4.36 0.02
C ILE A 56 -11.88 -4.90 1.35
N SER A 57 -13.11 -4.53 1.71
CA SER A 57 -13.78 -5.02 2.92
C SER A 57 -14.12 -6.51 2.85
N ARG A 58 -14.33 -7.07 1.65
CA ARG A 58 -14.51 -8.52 1.45
C ARG A 58 -13.21 -9.28 1.73
N VAL A 59 -12.09 -8.71 1.29
CA VAL A 59 -10.74 -9.26 1.52
C VAL A 59 -10.39 -9.21 3.01
N GLU A 60 -10.62 -8.07 3.66
CA GLU A 60 -10.43 -7.89 5.11
C GLU A 60 -11.17 -8.95 5.92
N GLN A 61 -12.49 -9.10 5.67
CA GLN A 61 -13.31 -10.09 6.36
C GLN A 61 -12.83 -11.53 6.12
N SER A 62 -12.31 -11.83 4.93
CA SER A 62 -11.81 -13.18 4.60
C SER A 62 -10.50 -13.47 5.33
N MET A 63 -9.59 -12.49 5.35
CA MET A 63 -8.31 -12.59 6.06
C MET A 63 -8.50 -12.69 7.58
N GLU A 64 -9.40 -11.89 8.15
CA GLU A 64 -9.75 -11.96 9.57
C GLU A 64 -10.28 -13.35 9.95
N ALA A 65 -11.22 -13.90 9.16
CA ALA A 65 -11.75 -15.24 9.39
C ALA A 65 -10.63 -16.29 9.43
N ARG A 66 -9.73 -16.23 8.45
CA ARG A 66 -8.63 -17.18 8.33
C ARG A 66 -7.65 -17.06 9.50
N LEU A 67 -7.35 -15.82 9.92
CA LEU A 67 -6.49 -15.57 11.06
C LEU A 67 -7.10 -16.13 12.35
N ILE A 68 -8.39 -15.90 12.59
CA ILE A 68 -9.12 -16.47 13.74
C ILE A 68 -9.04 -18.00 13.73
N GLN A 69 -9.27 -18.64 12.58
CA GLN A 69 -9.17 -20.10 12.45
C GLN A 69 -7.78 -20.62 12.83
N LEU A 70 -6.72 -19.96 12.35
CA LEU A 70 -5.34 -20.35 12.64
C LEU A 70 -4.98 -20.14 14.12
N ILE A 71 -5.46 -19.05 14.73
CA ILE A 71 -5.25 -18.76 16.15
C ILE A 71 -5.94 -19.80 17.02
N MET A 72 -7.18 -20.15 16.68
CA MET A 72 -8.00 -21.11 17.42
C MET A 72 -7.57 -22.58 17.22
N LYS A 73 -6.64 -22.87 16.31
CA LYS A 73 -6.11 -24.22 16.10
C LYS A 73 -5.36 -24.70 17.36
N ASP A 74 -5.79 -25.81 17.95
CA ASP A 74 -5.24 -26.37 19.19
C ASP A 74 -3.73 -26.70 19.07
N VAL A 75 -3.36 -27.45 18.03
CA VAL A 75 -1.97 -27.81 17.74
C VAL A 75 -1.55 -27.10 16.45
N LYS A 76 -0.59 -26.17 16.58
CA LYS A 76 -0.04 -25.42 15.46
C LYS A 76 1.22 -26.08 14.91
N GLU A 77 1.34 -26.09 13.60
CA GLU A 77 2.51 -26.51 12.85
C GLU A 77 3.31 -25.28 12.38
N GLY A 78 4.58 -25.47 11.98
CA GLY A 78 5.41 -24.38 11.46
C GLY A 78 4.80 -23.62 10.28
N LYS A 79 3.97 -24.28 9.45
CA LYS A 79 3.25 -23.62 8.35
C LYS A 79 2.17 -22.65 8.84
N ASP A 80 1.50 -22.97 9.96
CA ASP A 80 0.43 -22.14 10.49
C ASP A 80 0.99 -20.83 11.05
N PHE A 81 2.13 -20.89 11.75
CA PHE A 81 2.82 -19.69 12.23
C PHE A 81 3.28 -18.78 11.10
N LYS A 82 3.76 -19.36 9.99
CA LYS A 82 4.11 -18.59 8.78
C LYS A 82 2.88 -17.93 8.16
N GLU A 83 1.75 -18.64 8.09
CA GLU A 83 0.51 -18.07 7.56
C GLU A 83 -0.03 -16.94 8.45
N ILE A 84 0.02 -17.10 9.78
CA ILE A 84 -0.33 -16.05 10.74
C ILE A 84 0.55 -14.80 10.55
N ASP A 85 1.87 -14.95 10.44
CA ASP A 85 2.79 -13.82 10.19
C ASP A 85 2.47 -13.12 8.86
N LEU A 86 2.28 -13.89 7.79
CA LEU A 86 1.91 -13.34 6.49
C LEU A 86 0.58 -12.58 6.54
N LEU A 87 -0.46 -13.16 7.15
CA LEU A 87 -1.75 -12.49 7.32
C LEU A 87 -1.63 -11.22 8.15
N GLY A 88 -0.86 -11.22 9.24
CA GLY A 88 -0.59 -10.03 10.05
C GLY A 88 0.02 -8.87 9.24
N ARG A 89 1.02 -9.17 8.41
CA ARG A 89 1.64 -8.17 7.51
C ARG A 89 0.66 -7.64 6.45
N GLN A 90 -0.23 -8.50 5.96
CA GLN A 90 -1.24 -8.08 4.99
C GLN A 90 -2.31 -7.20 5.64
N ILE A 91 -2.71 -7.48 6.89
CA ILE A 91 -3.63 -6.61 7.65
C ILE A 91 -3.02 -5.22 7.83
N GLU A 92 -1.73 -5.12 8.16
CA GLU A 92 -1.04 -3.83 8.26
C GLU A 92 -1.06 -3.07 6.92
N ARG A 93 -0.84 -3.77 5.80
CA ARG A 93 -0.92 -3.16 4.45
C ARG A 93 -2.33 -2.66 4.14
N LEU A 94 -3.36 -3.43 4.48
CA LEU A 94 -4.77 -3.01 4.30
C LEU A 94 -5.08 -1.76 5.13
N ALA A 95 -4.62 -1.71 6.39
CA ALA A 95 -4.77 -0.52 7.23
C ALA A 95 -4.11 0.73 6.62
N ARG A 96 -2.94 0.58 5.99
CA ARG A 96 -2.28 1.67 5.25
C ARG A 96 -3.08 2.11 4.02
N VAL A 97 -3.62 1.17 3.26
CA VAL A 97 -4.49 1.46 2.10
C VAL A 97 -5.75 2.20 2.53
N ASN A 98 -6.39 1.76 3.63
CA ASN A 98 -7.56 2.45 4.17
C ASN A 98 -7.24 3.87 4.64
N ARG A 99 -6.11 4.04 5.32
CA ARG A 99 -5.64 5.36 5.75
C ARG A 99 -5.40 6.26 4.54
N TYR A 100 -4.71 5.77 3.51
CA TYR A 100 -4.52 6.49 2.25
C TYR A 100 -5.85 6.86 1.59
N SER A 101 -6.83 5.95 1.57
CA SER A 101 -8.16 6.23 1.02
C SER A 101 -8.89 7.36 1.75
N ALA A 102 -8.57 7.58 3.04
CA ALA A 102 -9.15 8.66 3.84
C ALA A 102 -8.36 9.97 3.74
N THR A 103 -7.04 9.91 3.64
CA THR A 103 -6.15 11.10 3.70
C THR A 103 -5.70 11.59 2.33
N GLY A 104 -5.67 10.72 1.31
CA GLY A 104 -5.04 10.97 0.01
C GLY A 104 -3.51 11.07 0.04
N ASN A 105 -2.87 10.84 1.19
CA ASN A 105 -1.43 11.06 1.35
C ASN A 105 -0.62 9.81 1.00
N GLU A 106 0.13 9.86 -0.11
CA GLU A 106 0.97 8.75 -0.57
C GLU A 106 1.99 8.25 0.47
N ALA A 107 2.39 9.09 1.43
CA ALA A 107 3.28 8.68 2.51
C ALA A 107 2.66 7.61 3.43
N ASP A 108 1.33 7.49 3.48
CA ASP A 108 0.64 6.45 4.26
C ASP A 108 0.84 5.05 3.64
N LEU A 109 1.05 4.96 2.32
CA LEU A 109 1.31 3.68 1.62
C LEU A 109 2.74 3.19 1.80
N ASN A 110 3.71 4.12 1.85
CA ASN A 110 5.13 3.79 1.90
C ASN A 110 5.82 4.40 3.14
N PRO A 111 6.07 3.60 4.19
CA PRO A 111 6.74 4.10 5.41
C PRO A 111 8.16 4.61 5.14
N ASN A 112 8.82 4.18 4.06
CA ASN A 112 10.14 4.69 3.70
C ASN A 112 10.10 6.17 3.26
N VAL A 113 8.96 6.66 2.75
CA VAL A 113 8.79 8.08 2.40
C VAL A 113 8.77 8.94 3.66
N ALA A 114 8.07 8.48 4.70
CA ALA A 114 8.11 9.12 6.01
C ALA A 114 9.53 9.09 6.60
N ASN A 115 10.22 7.94 6.52
CA ASN A 115 11.59 7.81 7.02
C ASN A 115 12.60 8.69 6.26
N ARG A 116 12.45 8.88 4.94
CA ARG A 116 13.31 9.77 4.15
C ARG A 116 13.20 11.23 4.58
N ASN A 117 12.02 11.65 5.00
CA ASN A 117 11.78 13.01 5.48
C ASN A 117 12.05 13.17 6.99
N LYS A 118 12.49 12.11 7.68
CA LYS A 118 12.78 12.11 9.12
C LYS A 118 14.19 12.67 9.36
N GLY A 119 14.31 13.98 9.41
CA GLY A 119 15.56 14.69 9.72
C GLY A 119 15.53 16.15 9.25
N GLU A 120 16.52 16.93 9.67
CA GLU A 120 16.72 18.28 9.13
C GLU A 120 17.01 18.16 7.62
N ARG A 121 16.08 18.65 6.79
CA ARG A 121 16.32 18.77 5.35
C ARG A 121 17.48 19.74 5.17
N LYS A 122 18.60 19.26 4.60
CA LYS A 122 19.65 20.16 4.12
C LYS A 122 18.99 21.17 3.18
N PRO A 123 19.07 22.48 3.47
CA PRO A 123 18.54 23.48 2.57
C PRO A 123 19.24 23.30 1.22
N ALA A 124 18.49 23.41 0.13
CA ALA A 124 19.09 23.39 -1.19
C ALA A 124 20.08 24.56 -1.28
N GLU A 125 21.34 24.28 -1.54
CA GLU A 125 22.36 25.30 -1.79
C GLU A 125 22.00 26.02 -3.09
N ARG A 126 21.35 27.18 -2.96
CA ARG A 126 20.96 28.01 -4.11
C ARG A 126 22.18 28.74 -4.65
N ASN A 127 22.46 28.55 -5.94
CA ASN A 127 23.40 29.36 -6.73
C ASN A 127 24.82 29.45 -6.16
N VAL A 128 25.36 28.36 -5.61
CA VAL A 128 26.75 28.31 -5.17
C VAL A 128 27.65 28.03 -6.38
N PHE A 129 28.49 29.00 -6.75
CA PHE A 129 29.66 28.74 -7.60
C PHE A 129 30.83 28.38 -6.68
N SER A 130 31.44 27.21 -6.90
CA SER A 130 32.72 26.90 -6.25
C SER A 130 33.80 27.87 -6.74
N GLU A 131 34.86 28.04 -5.95
CA GLU A 131 36.00 28.90 -6.32
C GLU A 131 36.59 28.49 -7.68
N ALA A 132 36.71 27.18 -7.94
CA ALA A 132 37.10 26.64 -9.24
C ALA A 132 36.10 26.96 -10.38
N ALA A 133 34.80 27.04 -10.08
CA ALA A 133 33.80 27.44 -11.08
C ALA A 133 33.89 28.94 -11.39
N VAL A 134 34.19 29.77 -10.39
CA VAL A 134 34.45 31.21 -10.60
C VAL A 134 35.70 31.42 -11.45
N GLU A 135 36.79 30.73 -11.14
CA GLU A 135 38.04 30.80 -11.92
C GLU A 135 37.81 30.38 -13.38
N LYS A 136 37.06 29.29 -13.60
CA LYS A 136 36.70 28.84 -14.94
C LYS A 136 35.81 29.85 -15.69
N LEU A 137 34.91 30.53 -15.00
CA LEU A 137 34.11 31.60 -15.63
C LEU A 137 34.98 32.79 -16.02
N GLN A 138 35.96 33.15 -15.20
CA GLN A 138 36.92 34.21 -15.52
C GLN A 138 37.83 33.85 -16.71
N SER A 139 38.26 32.58 -16.81
CA SER A 139 39.03 32.11 -17.95
C SER A 139 38.22 32.18 -19.23
N ILE A 140 36.99 31.64 -19.23
CA ILE A 140 36.08 31.68 -20.39
C ILE A 140 35.79 33.12 -20.79
N PHE A 141 35.54 34.01 -19.83
CA PHE A 141 35.33 35.42 -20.10
C PHE A 141 36.53 36.01 -20.85
N THR A 142 37.75 35.79 -20.36
CA THR A 142 38.97 36.34 -20.97
C THR A 142 39.24 35.74 -22.36
N GLU A 143 39.02 34.43 -22.53
CA GLU A 143 39.25 33.70 -23.78
C GLU A 143 38.26 34.09 -24.89
N THR A 144 37.01 34.41 -24.52
CA THR A 144 35.94 34.73 -25.48
C THR A 144 35.77 36.23 -25.72
N THR A 145 36.43 37.08 -24.93
CA THR A 145 36.35 38.54 -25.05
C THR A 145 37.22 39.04 -26.21
N PHE A 146 36.65 39.86 -27.07
CA PHE A 146 37.39 40.45 -28.18
C PHE A 146 38.42 41.48 -27.68
N GLU A 147 39.52 41.65 -28.41
CA GLU A 147 40.63 42.49 -27.97
C GLU A 147 40.24 43.97 -27.75
N TYR A 148 39.33 44.51 -28.57
CA TYR A 148 38.80 45.85 -28.34
C TYR A 148 38.00 45.96 -27.02
N GLN A 149 37.26 44.91 -26.64
CA GLN A 149 36.51 44.82 -25.38
C GLN A 149 37.45 44.67 -24.17
N MET A 150 38.58 43.99 -24.33
CA MET A 150 39.64 43.94 -23.32
C MET A 150 40.24 45.33 -23.02
N GLY A 151 40.24 46.24 -23.99
CA GLY A 151 40.58 47.65 -23.77
C GLY A 151 39.67 48.32 -22.74
N TRP A 152 38.35 48.14 -22.88
CA TRP A 152 37.36 48.65 -21.93
C TRP A 152 37.45 47.98 -20.56
N TYR A 153 37.68 46.66 -20.53
CA TYR A 153 37.85 45.92 -19.27
C TYR A 153 39.05 46.43 -18.46
N ARG A 154 40.20 46.65 -19.11
CA ARG A 154 41.40 47.19 -18.47
C ARG A 154 41.23 48.64 -18.00
N ALA A 155 40.61 49.49 -18.84
CA ALA A 155 40.29 50.86 -18.46
C ALA A 155 39.34 50.91 -17.24
N GLY A 156 38.36 50.00 -17.20
CA GLY A 156 37.45 49.84 -16.08
C GLY A 156 38.13 49.39 -14.78
N LEU A 157 39.27 48.68 -14.84
CA LEU A 157 40.05 48.33 -13.65
C LEU A 157 40.92 49.49 -13.15
N GLN A 158 41.35 50.39 -14.04
CA GLN A 158 42.23 51.51 -13.71
C GLN A 158 41.48 52.75 -13.20
N HIS A 159 40.20 52.91 -13.57
CA HIS A 159 39.41 54.11 -13.30
C HIS A 159 38.15 53.87 -12.43
N ARG A 160 38.11 52.75 -11.70
CA ARG A 160 37.02 52.40 -10.79
C ARG A 160 37.25 52.89 -9.38
#